data_AF-A0A8J8E1M4-F1
#
_entry.id   AF-A0A8J8E1M4-F1
#
_cell.length_a   1.000
_cell.length_b   1.000
_cell.length_c   1.000
_cell.angle_alpha   90.00
_cell.angle_beta   90.00
_cell.angle_gamma   90.00
#
_symmetry.space_group_name_H-M   'P 1'
#
loop_
_entity.id
_entity.type
_entity.pdbx_description
1 polymer ?
#
loop_
_entity_poly.entity_id
_entity_poly.type
_entity_poly.pdbx_seq_one_letter_code
_entity_poly.pdbx_strand_id
1 'polypeptide(L)'
;MKKLIPLVIILVAILGLAYYIAPKLPQQTDVRPLGEFYLQNSYFGDYSAKSPEVVTSILWDYRGVDTLFETAVFFLAIIGSLTLFRLNKRQEKAAKQKTEEFTGGLTIVVKSVTKIIVVMILAVSASIALHGHLTPGGGFQGGSALAVAPLLIIAAYSKYT
;
A
#
# COMPACT_ATOMS: atom_id res chain seq x y z
N MET A 1 9.28 31.23 -0.92
CA MET A 1 8.03 31.61 -1.60
C MET A 1 8.12 31.51 -3.13
N LYS A 2 9.15 32.05 -3.81
CA LYS A 2 9.29 31.99 -5.28
C LYS A 2 9.28 30.57 -5.91
N LYS A 3 9.72 29.54 -5.17
CA LYS A 3 9.69 28.13 -5.62
C LYS A 3 8.33 27.42 -5.44
N LEU A 4 7.43 27.98 -4.62
CA LEU A 4 6.07 27.43 -4.43
C LEU A 4 5.11 27.93 -5.51
N ILE A 5 5.34 29.13 -6.03
CA ILE A 5 4.54 29.73 -7.11
C ILE A 5 4.40 28.82 -8.34
N PRO A 6 5.49 28.26 -8.92
CA PRO A 6 5.34 27.36 -10.08
C PRO A 6 4.59 26.07 -9.74
N LEU A 7 4.75 25.54 -8.52
CA LEU A 7 4.02 24.34 -8.08
C LEU A 7 2.51 24.60 -8.00
N VAL A 8 2.13 25.75 -7.44
CA VAL A 8 0.72 26.18 -7.35
C VAL A 8 0.15 26.41 -8.74
N ILE A 9 0.89 27.03 -9.66
CA ILE A 9 0.47 27.22 -11.05
C ILE A 9 0.23 25.88 -11.75
N ILE A 10 1.14 24.91 -11.60
CA ILE A 10 0.99 23.57 -12.18
C ILE A 10 -0.24 22.87 -11.59
N LEU A 11 -0.43 22.93 -10.27
CA LEU A 11 -1.58 22.31 -9.61
C LEU A 11 -2.90 22.92 -10.10
N VAL A 12 -2.98 24.26 -10.18
CA VAL A 12 -4.16 24.96 -10.69
C VAL A 12 -4.40 24.64 -12.16
N ALA A 13 -3.34 24.53 -12.98
CA ALA A 13 -3.46 24.14 -14.37
C ALA A 13 -3.99 22.71 -14.52
N ILE A 14 -3.49 21.75 -13.73
CA ILE A 14 -3.96 20.36 -13.74
C ILE A 14 -5.43 20.29 -13.29
N LEU A 15 -5.78 20.92 -12.18
CA LEU A 15 -7.14 20.93 -11.65
C LEU A 15 -8.12 21.65 -12.59
N GLY A 16 -7.70 22.79 -13.15
CA GLY A 16 -8.49 23.54 -14.12
C GLY A 16 -8.71 22.76 -15.42
N LEU A 17 -7.68 22.07 -15.91
CA LEU A 17 -7.78 21.18 -17.06
C LEU A 17 -8.71 19.99 -16.76
N ALA A 18 -8.56 19.37 -15.59
CA ALA A 18 -9.44 18.28 -15.16
C ALA A 18 -10.90 18.73 -15.05
N TYR A 19 -11.16 19.89 -14.44
CA TYR A 19 -12.49 20.48 -14.34
C TYR A 19 -13.10 20.80 -15.71
N TYR A 20 -12.29 21.26 -16.66
CA TYR A 20 -12.74 21.56 -18.02
C TYR A 20 -13.04 20.30 -18.85
N ILE A 21 -12.25 19.25 -18.68
CA ILE A 21 -12.38 18.00 -19.45
C ILE A 21 -13.45 17.08 -18.85
N ALA A 22 -13.55 16.96 -17.52
CA ALA A 22 -14.39 15.97 -16.85
C ALA A 22 -15.87 15.99 -17.30
N PRO A 23 -16.54 17.15 -17.48
CA PRO A 23 -17.92 17.19 -17.94
C PRO A 23 -18.10 16.80 -19.42
N LYS A 24 -17.03 16.82 -20.22
CA LYS A 24 -17.04 16.50 -21.65
C LYS A 24 -16.78 15.03 -21.92
N LEU A 25 -16.32 14.28 -20.91
CA LEU A 25 -16.17 12.85 -21.02
C LEU A 25 -17.58 12.22 -21.01
N PRO A 26 -17.84 11.25 -21.90
CA PRO A 26 -19.12 10.55 -21.91
C PRO A 26 -19.33 9.88 -20.55
N GLN A 27 -20.41 10.25 -19.85
CA GLN A 27 -20.81 9.56 -18.63
C GLN A 27 -21.32 8.18 -19.01
N GLN A 28 -20.73 7.18 -18.38
CA GLN A 28 -21.10 5.80 -18.61
C GLN A 28 -22.18 5.41 -17.61
N THR A 29 -23.41 5.31 -18.08
CA THR A 29 -24.59 4.98 -17.26
C THR A 29 -24.79 3.48 -17.11
N ASP A 30 -24.33 2.71 -18.09
CA ASP A 30 -24.53 1.26 -18.17
C ASP A 30 -23.24 0.48 -17.98
N VAL A 31 -23.39 -0.75 -17.49
CA VAL A 31 -22.29 -1.69 -17.33
C VAL A 31 -21.76 -2.08 -18.72
N ARG A 32 -20.45 -1.95 -18.92
CA ARG A 32 -19.80 -2.38 -20.17
C ARG A 32 -19.98 -3.89 -20.37
N PRO A 33 -20.01 -4.40 -21.61
CA PRO A 33 -20.08 -5.84 -21.86
C PRO A 33 -19.00 -6.66 -21.13
N LEU A 34 -17.79 -6.11 -20.99
CA LEU A 34 -16.72 -6.76 -20.21
C LEU A 34 -17.01 -6.77 -18.70
N GLY A 35 -17.63 -5.72 -18.16
CA GLY A 35 -18.05 -5.68 -16.76
C GLY A 35 -19.15 -6.71 -16.50
N GLU A 36 -20.09 -6.83 -17.43
CA GLU A 36 -21.14 -7.85 -17.37
C GLU A 36 -20.56 -9.26 -17.39
N PHE A 37 -19.57 -9.52 -18.26
CA PHE A 37 -18.85 -10.79 -18.30
C PHE A 37 -18.24 -11.13 -16.91
N TYR A 38 -17.55 -10.19 -16.27
CA TYR A 38 -16.97 -10.44 -14.94
C TYR A 38 -18.03 -10.68 -13.86
N LEU A 39 -19.14 -9.92 -13.87
CA LEU A 39 -20.23 -10.10 -12.92
C LEU A 39 -20.87 -11.49 -13.04
N GLN A 40 -21.07 -11.96 -14.26
CA GLN A 40 -21.68 -13.27 -14.52
C GLN A 40 -20.74 -14.43 -14.23
N ASN A 41 -19.43 -14.28 -14.49
CA ASN A 41 -18.47 -15.37 -14.43
C ASN A 41 -17.67 -15.45 -13.12
N SER A 42 -17.65 -14.42 -12.25
CA SER A 42 -16.78 -14.44 -11.05
C SER A 42 -17.01 -15.65 -10.13
N TYR A 43 -18.27 -16.07 -9.96
CA TYR A 43 -18.64 -17.21 -9.12
C TYR A 43 -19.34 -18.35 -9.88
N PHE A 44 -20.21 -18.02 -10.83
CA PHE A 44 -20.91 -18.98 -11.68
C PHE A 44 -20.27 -19.09 -13.08
N GLY A 45 -20.70 -20.03 -13.91
CA GLY A 45 -20.19 -20.20 -15.28
C GLY A 45 -18.92 -21.04 -15.40
N ASP A 46 -18.53 -21.29 -16.65
CA ASP A 46 -17.41 -22.19 -16.99
C ASP A 46 -16.04 -21.54 -16.75
N TYR A 47 -15.94 -20.21 -16.88
CA TYR A 47 -14.72 -19.43 -16.65
C TYR A 47 -14.66 -18.85 -15.23
N SER A 48 -15.16 -19.60 -14.25
CA SER A 48 -15.34 -19.11 -12.90
C SER A 48 -14.09 -19.18 -12.03
N ALA A 49 -13.79 -18.04 -11.39
CA ALA A 49 -12.76 -17.93 -10.35
C ALA A 49 -13.23 -18.48 -8.99
N LYS A 50 -14.49 -18.89 -8.88
CA LYS A 50 -15.14 -19.35 -7.64
C LYS A 50 -15.01 -18.37 -6.47
N SER A 51 -14.97 -17.07 -6.78
CA SER A 51 -14.87 -15.98 -5.83
C SER A 51 -16.12 -15.10 -5.92
N PRO A 52 -16.92 -14.96 -4.85
CA PRO A 52 -18.03 -14.01 -4.85
C PRO A 52 -17.54 -12.54 -4.85
N GLU A 53 -16.29 -12.29 -4.46
CA GLU A 53 -15.67 -10.96 -4.57
C GLU A 53 -15.14 -10.76 -6.01
N VAL A 54 -15.85 -9.89 -6.76
CA VAL A 54 -15.65 -9.67 -8.21
C VAL A 54 -14.37 -8.89 -8.51
N VAL A 55 -13.94 -7.99 -7.64
CA VAL A 55 -12.73 -7.18 -7.91
C VAL A 55 -11.47 -8.03 -7.77
N THR A 56 -11.45 -8.89 -6.77
CA THR A 56 -10.41 -9.86 -6.44
C THR A 56 -10.36 -10.94 -7.49
N SER A 57 -11.50 -11.45 -7.98
CA SER A 57 -11.53 -12.40 -9.10
C SER A 57 -10.92 -11.78 -10.37
N ILE A 58 -11.24 -10.51 -10.66
CA ILE A 58 -10.63 -9.76 -11.76
C ILE A 58 -9.12 -9.64 -11.57
N LEU A 59 -8.66 -9.18 -10.41
CA LEU A 59 -7.24 -8.92 -10.17
C LEU A 59 -6.39 -10.19 -10.17
N TRP A 60 -6.87 -11.28 -9.57
CA TRP A 60 -6.09 -12.51 -9.40
C TRP A 60 -6.20 -13.48 -10.56
N ASP A 61 -7.40 -13.69 -11.10
CA ASP A 61 -7.64 -14.76 -12.06
C ASP A 61 -7.69 -14.21 -13.50
N TYR A 62 -8.58 -13.25 -13.76
CA TYR A 62 -8.75 -12.71 -15.12
C TYR A 62 -7.61 -11.80 -15.56
N ARG A 63 -7.02 -11.04 -14.63
CA ARG A 63 -5.96 -10.05 -14.86
C ARG A 63 -4.76 -10.28 -13.94
N GLY A 64 -4.51 -11.53 -13.55
CA GLY A 64 -3.39 -11.91 -12.68
C GLY A 64 -2.02 -11.45 -13.19
N VAL A 65 -1.84 -11.36 -14.51
CA VAL A 65 -0.60 -10.85 -15.12
C VAL A 65 -0.37 -9.37 -14.80
N ASP A 66 -1.43 -8.55 -14.76
CA ASP A 66 -1.31 -7.13 -14.41
C ASP A 66 -0.89 -7.00 -12.95
N THR A 67 -1.49 -7.80 -12.05
CA THR A 67 -1.12 -7.87 -10.62
C THR A 67 0.32 -8.38 -10.42
N LEU A 68 0.77 -9.35 -11.22
CA LEU A 68 2.15 -9.82 -11.21
C LEU A 68 3.13 -8.69 -11.55
N PHE A 69 2.85 -7.91 -12.60
CA PHE A 69 3.70 -6.79 -12.96
C PHE A 69 3.62 -5.63 -11.96
N GLU A 70 2.45 -5.37 -11.37
CA GLU A 70 2.31 -4.40 -10.28
C GLU A 70 3.23 -4.76 -9.11
N THR A 71 3.17 -6.01 -8.64
CA THR A 71 4.02 -6.48 -7.52
C THR A 71 5.51 -6.52 -7.90
N ALA A 72 5.85 -6.83 -9.15
CA ALA A 72 7.23 -6.78 -9.64
C ALA A 72 7.79 -5.35 -9.61
N VAL A 73 7.03 -4.37 -10.10
CA VAL A 73 7.43 -2.94 -10.07
C VAL A 73 7.56 -2.45 -8.62
N PHE A 74 6.62 -2.82 -7.75
CA PHE A 74 6.68 -2.49 -6.34
C PHE A 74 7.92 -3.07 -5.65
N PHE A 75 8.22 -4.34 -5.89
CA PHE A 75 9.41 -5.00 -5.34
C PHE A 75 10.71 -4.36 -5.84
N LEU A 76 10.78 -4.00 -7.12
CA LEU A 76 11.90 -3.26 -7.69
C LEU A 76 12.05 -1.87 -7.05
N ALA A 77 10.95 -1.17 -6.76
CA ALA A 77 10.98 0.11 -6.07
C ALA A 77 11.53 -0.03 -4.63
N ILE A 78 11.18 -1.10 -3.92
CA ILE A 78 11.74 -1.41 -2.60
C ILE A 78 13.24 -1.66 -2.71
N ILE A 79 13.68 -2.55 -3.60
CA ILE A 79 15.12 -2.82 -3.80
C ILE A 79 15.86 -1.55 -4.19
N GLY A 80 15.34 -0.78 -5.13
CA GLY A 80 15.93 0.49 -5.58
C GLY A 80 16.05 1.52 -4.44
N SER A 81 15.05 1.58 -3.57
CA SER A 81 15.11 2.44 -2.38
C SER A 81 16.17 1.96 -1.39
N LEU A 82 16.22 0.66 -1.11
CA LEU A 82 17.22 0.06 -0.20
C LEU A 82 18.65 0.20 -0.71
N THR A 83 18.87 0.09 -2.02
CA THR A 83 20.20 0.29 -2.63
C THR A 83 20.63 1.75 -2.57
N LEU A 84 19.71 2.69 -2.78
CA LEU A 84 19.99 4.13 -2.70
C LEU A 84 20.28 4.61 -1.28
N PHE A 85 19.54 4.09 -0.28
CA PHE A 85 19.72 4.45 1.13
C PHE A 85 20.76 3.60 1.87
N ARG A 86 21.55 2.79 1.14
CA ARG A 86 22.59 1.96 1.73
C ARG A 86 23.68 2.84 2.34
N LEU A 87 23.84 2.75 3.66
CA LEU A 87 24.87 3.48 4.38
C LEU A 87 26.26 2.90 4.12
N ASN A 88 27.24 3.80 3.97
CA ASN A 88 28.65 3.45 3.87
C ASN A 88 29.19 3.09 5.28
N LYS A 89 30.29 2.33 5.39
CA LYS A 89 30.89 1.93 6.68
C LYS A 89 31.13 3.11 7.65
N ARG A 90 31.49 4.29 7.13
CA ARG A 90 31.68 5.51 7.93
C ARG A 90 30.37 6.06 8.48
N GLN A 91 29.30 6.08 7.67
CA GLN A 91 27.98 6.53 8.08
C GLN A 91 27.34 5.57 9.07
N GLU A 92 27.52 4.27 8.88
CA GLU A 92 27.05 3.24 9.81
C GLU A 92 27.72 3.39 11.19
N LYS A 93 29.04 3.59 11.24
CA LYS A 93 29.76 3.88 12.50
C LYS A 93 29.24 5.14 13.19
N ALA A 94 29.02 6.22 12.43
CA ALA A 94 28.50 7.47 12.97
C ALA A 94 27.06 7.33 13.50
N ALA A 95 26.21 6.56 12.83
CA ALA A 95 24.85 6.25 13.30
C ALA A 95 24.87 5.44 14.61
N LYS A 96 25.73 4.42 14.71
CA LYS A 96 25.89 3.62 15.93
C LYS A 96 26.39 4.46 17.12
N GLN A 97 27.41 5.30 16.92
CA GLN A 97 27.88 6.20 17.97
C GLN A 97 26.78 7.15 18.46
N LYS A 98 26.03 7.77 17.54
CA LYS A 98 24.87 8.61 17.93
C LYS A 98 23.78 7.83 18.68
N THR A 99 23.61 6.55 18.37
CA THR A 99 22.63 5.67 19.06
C THR A 99 23.09 5.29 20.47
N GLU A 100 24.41 5.18 20.70
CA GLU A 100 25.00 4.87 22.00
C GLU A 100 25.03 6.10 22.91
N GLU A 101 25.21 7.29 22.34
CA GLU A 101 25.23 8.56 23.06
C GLU A 101 23.81 8.99 23.53
N PHE A 102 22.76 8.61 22.79
CA PHE A 102 21.38 8.90 23.15
C PHE A 102 20.78 7.80 24.06
N THR A 103 20.43 8.19 25.28
CA THR A 103 19.81 7.31 26.29
C THR A 103 18.28 7.40 26.33
N GLY A 104 17.69 8.31 25.54
CA GLY A 104 16.24 8.50 25.46
C GLY A 104 15.52 7.41 24.68
N GLY A 105 14.28 7.15 25.04
CA GLY A 105 13.38 6.28 24.32
C GLY A 105 11.98 6.34 24.92
N LEU A 106 11.01 5.79 24.19
CA LEU A 106 9.62 5.84 24.64
C LEU A 106 9.38 5.01 25.91
N THR A 107 8.31 5.37 26.62
CA THR A 107 7.95 4.79 27.92
C THR A 107 7.64 3.29 27.82
N ILE A 108 7.73 2.60 28.96
CA ILE A 108 7.36 1.19 29.06
C ILE A 108 5.90 0.95 28.64
N VAL A 109 5.01 1.91 28.90
CA VAL A 109 3.60 1.85 28.50
C VAL A 109 3.49 1.78 26.98
N VAL A 110 4.19 2.66 26.25
CA VAL A 110 4.18 2.66 24.78
C VAL A 110 4.69 1.32 24.25
N LYS A 111 5.83 0.83 24.75
CA LYS A 111 6.41 -0.45 24.30
C LYS A 111 5.48 -1.63 24.54
N SER A 112 4.86 -1.70 25.73
CA SER A 112 3.90 -2.75 26.07
C SER A 112 2.65 -2.71 25.19
N VAL A 113 2.09 -1.52 24.96
CA VAL A 113 0.92 -1.33 24.09
C VAL A 113 1.26 -1.68 22.65
N THR A 114 2.40 -1.24 22.13
CA THR A 114 2.87 -1.60 20.78
C THR A 114 2.98 -3.10 20.60
N LYS A 115 3.50 -3.84 21.60
CA LYS A 115 3.59 -5.31 21.52
C LYS A 115 2.23 -5.96 21.31
N ILE A 116 1.19 -5.50 22.02
CA ILE A 116 -0.18 -6.02 21.87
C ILE A 116 -0.76 -5.62 20.50
N ILE A 117 -0.61 -4.36 20.11
CA ILE A 117 -1.12 -3.85 18.83
C ILE A 117 -0.50 -4.58 17.65
N VAL A 118 0.80 -4.85 17.67
CA VAL A 118 1.49 -5.59 16.60
C VAL A 118 0.86 -6.95 16.37
N VAL A 119 0.58 -7.71 17.44
CA VAL A 119 -0.08 -9.03 17.32
C VAL A 119 -1.46 -8.89 16.69
N MET A 120 -2.23 -7.86 17.08
CA MET A 120 -3.54 -7.58 16.46
C MET A 120 -3.41 -7.20 14.98
N ILE A 121 -2.42 -6.39 14.61
CA ILE A 121 -2.16 -6.03 13.20
C ILE A 121 -1.85 -7.28 12.39
N LEU A 122 -1.02 -8.20 12.90
CA LEU A 122 -0.71 -9.46 12.21
C LEU A 122 -2.00 -10.26 11.96
N ALA A 123 -2.84 -10.43 12.98
CA ALA A 123 -4.09 -11.18 12.87
C ALA A 123 -5.08 -10.56 11.87
N VAL A 124 -5.28 -9.24 11.95
CA VAL A 124 -6.17 -8.51 11.03
C VAL A 124 -5.64 -8.53 9.60
N SER A 125 -4.34 -8.31 9.41
CA SER A 125 -3.71 -8.32 8.08
C SER A 125 -3.81 -9.70 7.43
N ALA A 126 -3.58 -10.76 8.19
CA ALA A 126 -3.77 -12.13 7.72
C ALA A 126 -5.23 -12.41 7.39
N SER A 127 -6.18 -11.96 8.21
CA SER A 127 -7.61 -12.10 7.95
C SER A 127 -8.02 -11.44 6.63
N ILE A 128 -7.60 -10.19 6.39
CA ILE A 128 -7.86 -9.43 5.15
C ILE A 128 -7.27 -10.15 3.93
N ALA A 129 -6.05 -10.67 4.05
CA ALA A 129 -5.37 -11.34 2.94
C ALA A 129 -6.03 -12.68 2.59
N LEU A 130 -6.35 -13.51 3.59
CA LEU A 130 -6.87 -14.87 3.39
C LEU A 130 -8.35 -14.89 2.97
N HIS A 131 -9.15 -13.91 3.40
CA HIS A 131 -10.57 -13.84 3.07
C HIS A 131 -10.88 -12.91 1.89
N GLY A 132 -9.87 -12.48 1.11
CA GLY A 132 -10.07 -11.58 -0.03
C GLY A 132 -11.05 -12.10 -1.09
N HIS A 133 -11.24 -13.41 -1.18
CA HIS A 133 -12.22 -14.01 -2.09
C HIS A 133 -13.68 -13.89 -1.60
N LEU A 134 -13.91 -13.63 -0.30
CA LEU A 134 -15.25 -13.50 0.30
C LEU A 134 -15.59 -12.06 0.67
N THR A 135 -14.59 -11.32 1.15
CA THR A 135 -14.76 -9.97 1.69
C THR A 135 -13.86 -8.98 0.95
N PRO A 136 -14.27 -7.70 0.80
CA PRO A 136 -13.42 -6.68 0.21
C PRO A 136 -12.05 -6.64 0.89
N GLY A 137 -10.98 -6.79 0.10
CA GLY A 137 -9.63 -6.93 0.64
C GLY A 137 -8.68 -7.56 -0.38
N GLY A 138 -7.88 -8.53 0.09
CA GLY A 138 -6.87 -9.20 -0.71
C GLY A 138 -5.44 -8.96 -0.23
N GLY A 139 -4.49 -9.45 -1.02
CA GLY A 139 -3.07 -9.46 -0.64
C GLY A 139 -2.44 -8.08 -0.50
N PHE A 140 -2.80 -7.11 -1.34
CA PHE A 140 -2.21 -5.76 -1.30
C PHE A 140 -2.62 -4.99 -0.05
N GLN A 141 -3.92 -4.99 0.27
CA GLN A 141 -4.48 -4.32 1.44
C GLN A 141 -4.00 -4.99 2.73
N GLY A 142 -4.01 -6.33 2.76
CA GLY A 142 -3.44 -7.10 3.87
C GLY A 142 -1.95 -6.80 4.07
N GLY A 143 -1.17 -6.75 2.99
CA GLY A 143 0.25 -6.38 3.03
C GLY A 143 0.50 -4.95 3.48
N SER A 144 -0.33 -4.00 3.04
CA SER A 144 -0.24 -2.59 3.44
C SER A 144 -0.55 -2.40 4.92
N ALA A 145 -1.56 -3.11 5.44
CA ALA A 145 -1.85 -3.14 6.87
C ALA A 145 -0.70 -3.78 7.66
N LEU A 146 -0.14 -4.88 7.14
CA LEU A 146 0.99 -5.57 7.76
C LEU A 146 2.24 -4.68 7.86
N ALA A 147 2.48 -3.81 6.87
CA ALA A 147 3.61 -2.89 6.84
C ALA A 147 3.61 -1.88 8.02
N VAL A 148 2.45 -1.64 8.65
CA VAL A 148 2.35 -0.79 9.84
C VAL A 148 3.06 -1.41 11.05
N ALA A 149 3.08 -2.74 11.16
CA ALA A 149 3.70 -3.43 12.29
C ALA A 149 5.21 -3.13 12.44
N PRO A 150 6.07 -3.35 11.43
CA PRO A 150 7.49 -3.01 11.55
C PRO A 150 7.72 -1.51 11.72
N LEU A 151 6.90 -0.64 11.12
CA LEU A 151 7.00 0.82 11.34
C LEU A 151 6.71 1.20 12.80
N LEU A 152 5.69 0.60 13.41
CA LEU A 152 5.39 0.80 14.83
C LEU A 152 6.48 0.25 15.73
N ILE A 153 7.08 -0.89 15.40
CA ILE A 153 8.22 -1.45 16.15
C ILE A 153 9.41 -0.48 16.06
N ILE A 154 9.73 -0.01 14.85
CA ILE A 154 10.81 0.96 14.64
C ILE A 154 10.56 2.20 15.48
N ALA A 155 9.36 2.79 15.43
CA ALA A 155 9.03 3.99 16.20
C ALA A 155 9.07 3.75 17.71
N ALA A 156 8.45 2.66 18.20
CA ALA A 156 8.30 2.40 19.63
C ALA A 156 9.61 2.02 20.35
N TYR A 157 10.50 1.35 19.62
CA TYR A 157 11.78 0.87 20.14
C TYR A 157 12.98 1.68 19.63
N SER A 158 12.74 2.72 18.81
CA SER A 158 13.79 3.66 18.40
C SER A 158 14.34 4.40 19.61
N LYS A 159 15.66 4.58 19.62
CA LYS A 159 16.38 5.43 20.55
C LYS A 159 16.56 6.86 20.02
N TYR A 160 15.65 7.37 19.19
CA TYR A 160 15.78 8.71 18.58
C TYR A 160 14.53 9.58 18.79
N THR A 161 13.75 9.30 19.82
CA THR A 161 12.56 10.09 20.19
C THR A 161 12.73 10.60 21.60
#